data_AF-A0A9W4T4C7-F1
#
_entry.id   AF-A0A9W4T4C7-F1
#
_cell.length_a   1.000
_cell.length_b   1.000
_cell.length_c   1.000
_cell.angle_alpha   90.00
_cell.angle_beta   90.00
_cell.angle_gamma   90.00
#
_symmetry.space_group_name_H-M   'P 1'
#
loop_
_entity.id
_entity.type
_entity.pdbx_description
1 polymer ?
#
loop_
_entity_poly.entity_id
_entity_poly.type
_entity_poly.pdbx_seq_one_letter_code
_entity_poly.pdbx_strand_id
1 'polypeptide(L)' 'MHHYGLDFSHYVSAPSLSWDAMLKMTKVKIKLFTEMAMHDFIEKAKRGGIAMAVHRP' A
#
# COMPACT_ATOMS: atom_id res chain seq x y z
N MET A 1 -10.90 -19.40 3.66
CA MET A 1 -9.92 -18.86 2.68
C MET A 1 -10.55 -17.98 1.59
N HIS A 2 -11.73 -17.38 1.78
CA HIS A 2 -12.47 -16.68 0.71
C HIS A 2 -12.89 -15.24 1.08
N HIS A 3 -12.17 -14.54 1.95
CA HIS A 3 -12.61 -13.22 2.43
C HIS A 3 -12.58 -12.12 1.35
N TYR A 4 -11.67 -12.21 0.37
CA TYR A 4 -11.52 -11.21 -0.71
C TYR A 4 -11.75 -11.79 -2.12
N GLY A 5 -12.13 -13.08 -2.20
CA GLY A 5 -12.19 -13.83 -3.46
C GLY A 5 -10.86 -13.84 -4.22
N LEU A 6 -9.74 -13.78 -3.49
CA LEU A 6 -8.38 -13.95 -3.99
C LEU A 6 -7.83 -15.24 -3.38
N ASP A 7 -7.13 -16.03 -4.18
CA ASP A 7 -6.49 -17.27 -3.72
C ASP A 7 -5.07 -16.97 -3.23
N PHE A 8 -4.83 -17.24 -1.95
CA PHE A 8 -3.55 -17.01 -1.26
C PHE A 8 -2.38 -17.71 -1.97
N SER A 9 -2.62 -18.87 -2.60
CA SER A 9 -1.61 -19.70 -3.25
C SER A 9 -0.90 -19.02 -4.42
N HIS A 10 -1.51 -17.96 -4.98
CA HIS A 10 -0.93 -17.17 -6.07
C HIS A 10 -0.02 -16.01 -5.60
N TYR A 11 0.13 -15.79 -4.29
CA TYR A 11 0.90 -14.67 -3.76
C TYR A 11 2.11 -15.16 -2.96
N VAL A 12 3.26 -14.53 -3.24
CA VAL A 12 4.55 -14.84 -2.58
C VAL A 12 4.55 -14.35 -1.12
N SER A 13 3.79 -13.31 -0.80
CA SER A 13 3.80 -12.68 0.53
C SER A 13 2.46 -12.07 0.92
N ALA A 14 2.23 -11.93 2.22
CA ALA A 14 1.03 -11.30 2.77
C ALA A 14 0.83 -9.83 2.35
N PRO A 15 1.87 -8.98 2.23
CA PRO A 15 1.74 -7.64 1.68
C PRO A 15 1.23 -7.62 0.24
N SER A 16 1.73 -8.52 -0.63
CA SER A 16 1.28 -8.61 -2.03
C SER A 16 -0.20 -8.96 -2.13
N LEU A 17 -0.67 -9.90 -1.31
CA LEU A 17 -2.09 -10.25 -1.21
C LEU A 17 -2.93 -9.07 -0.68
N SER A 18 -2.46 -8.44 0.40
CA SER A 18 -3.17 -7.31 1.02
C SER A 18 -3.33 -6.13 0.06
N TRP A 19 -2.30 -5.86 -0.74
CA TRP A 19 -2.32 -4.81 -1.76
C TRP A 19 -3.36 -5.09 -2.84
N ASP A 20 -3.40 -6.30 -3.38
CA ASP A 20 -4.37 -6.66 -4.42
C ASP A 20 -5.81 -6.73 -3.87
N ALA A 21 -5.98 -7.22 -2.63
CA ALA A 21 -7.26 -7.17 -1.93
C ALA A 21 -7.77 -5.73 -1.80
N MET A 22 -6.91 -4.78 -1.39
CA MET A 22 -7.25 -3.36 -1.29
C MET A 22 -7.70 -2.78 -2.64
N LEU A 23 -6.98 -3.07 -3.73
CA LEU A 23 -7.34 -2.62 -5.07
C LEU A 23 -8.68 -3.20 -5.54
N LYS A 24 -8.91 -4.49 -5.30
CA LYS A 24 -10.17 -5.16 -5.65
C LYS A 24 -11.37 -4.62 -4.88
N MET A 25 -11.21 -4.32 -3.59
CA MET A 25 -12.27 -3.77 -2.75
C MET A 25 -12.63 -2.33 -3.12
N THR A 26 -11.62 -1.48 -3.34
CA THR A 26 -11.82 -0.06 -3.64
C THR A 26 -12.14 0.21 -5.11
N LYS A 27 -11.87 -0.75 -6.00
CA LYS A 27 -12.01 -0.63 -7.46
C LYS A 27 -11.18 0.50 -8.08
N VAL A 28 -10.18 0.98 -7.35
CA VAL A 28 -9.26 2.01 -7.84
C VAL A 28 -8.32 1.39 -8.87
N LYS A 29 -8.13 2.07 -10.00
CA LYS A 29 -7.15 1.70 -11.03
C LYS A 29 -5.95 2.63 -10.94
N ILE A 30 -4.81 2.10 -10.55
CA ILE A 30 -3.54 2.84 -10.56
C ILE A 30 -3.05 2.92 -12.00
N LYS A 31 -2.79 4.15 -12.47
CA LYS A 31 -2.20 4.39 -13.78
C LYS A 31 -0.68 4.36 -13.68
N LEU A 32 -0.03 3.97 -14.77
CA LEU A 32 1.43 4.07 -14.89
C LEU A 32 1.85 5.55 -14.84
N PHE A 33 2.88 5.87 -14.08
CA PHE A 33 3.44 7.23 -14.05
C PHE A 33 4.22 7.48 -15.34
N THR A 34 3.79 8.48 -16.10
CA THR A 34 4.44 8.90 -17.35
C THR A 34 5.41 10.06 -17.13
N GLU A 35 5.18 10.86 -16.10
CA GLU A 35 5.90 12.09 -15.80
C GLU A 35 6.75 11.90 -14.54
N MET A 36 7.99 12.43 -14.54
CA MET A 36 8.89 12.34 -13.39
C MET A 36 8.35 13.08 -12.16
N ALA A 37 7.62 14.18 -12.38
CA ALA A 37 6.98 14.94 -11.30
C ALA A 37 5.97 14.11 -10.50
N MET A 38 5.25 13.17 -11.15
CA MET A 38 4.30 12.29 -10.46
C MET A 38 5.03 11.29 -9.56
N HIS A 39 6.14 10.73 -10.05
CA HIS A 39 7.00 9.85 -9.27
C HIS A 39 7.57 10.58 -8.04
N ASP A 40 8.14 11.78 -8.26
CA ASP A 40 8.72 12.60 -7.19
C ASP A 40 7.70 13.02 -6.15
N PHE A 41 6.47 13.33 -6.56
CA PHE A 41 5.39 13.67 -5.65
C PHE A 41 5.10 12.51 -4.68
N ILE A 42 5.02 11.27 -5.19
CA ILE A 42 4.73 10.09 -4.38
C ILE A 42 5.92 9.74 -3.49
N GLU A 43 7.14 9.80 -4.03
CA GLU A 43 8.33 9.50 -3.23
C GLU A 43 8.52 10.50 -2.09
N LYS A 44 8.31 11.80 -2.33
CA LYS A 44 8.35 12.82 -1.26
C LYS A 44 7.20 12.70 -0.26
N ALA A 45 6.07 12.10 -0.67
CA ALA A 45 4.92 11.89 0.20
C ALA A 45 5.08 10.69 1.15
N LYS A 46 6.00 9.74 0.86
CA LYS A 46 6.25 8.58 1.72
C LYS A 46 6.81 9.03 3.07
N ARG A 47 6.14 8.64 4.15
CA ARG A 47 6.54 8.90 5.54
C ARG A 47 6.54 7.59 6.32
N GLY A 48 7.47 7.46 7.26
CA GLY A 48 7.48 6.34 8.21
C GLY A 48 6.43 6.51 9.31
N GLY A 49 6.36 5.52 10.20
CA GLY A 49 5.58 5.64 11.44
C GLY A 49 6.18 6.69 12.36
N ILE A 50 5.32 7.42 13.09
CA ILE A 50 5.74 8.36 14.13
C ILE A 50 5.75 7.60 15.46
N ALA A 51 6.89 7.59 16.14
CA ALA A 51 7.02 7.08 17.50
C ALA A 51 7.54 8.20 18.40
N MET A 52 6.73 8.64 19.37
CA MET A 52 7.08 9.70 20.32
C MET A 52 7.13 9.11 21.72
N ALA A 53 8.28 9.25 22.39
CA ALA A 53 8.42 8.95 23.81
C ALA A 53 8.63 10.28 24.56
N VAL A 54 7.66 10.64 25.40
CA VAL A 54 7.70 11.89 26.18
C VAL A 54 7.91 11.54 27.65
N HIS A 55 8.93 12.12 28.27
CA HIS A 55 9.10 12.12 29.72
C HIS A 55 8.27 13.25 30.32
N ARG A 56 7.28 12.91 31.16
CA ARG A 56 6.57 13.90 31.96
C ARG A 56 7.37 14.16 33.24
N PRO A 57 7.71 15.43 33.57
CA PRO A 57 8.28 15.77 34.87
C PRO A 57 7.27 15.57 36.01
#